data_AF-A0A671P0L9-F1
#
_entry.id   AF-A0A671P0L9-F1
#
_cell.length_a   1.000
_cell.length_b   1.000
_cell.length_c   1.000
_cell.angle_alpha   90.00
_cell.angle_beta   90.00
_cell.angle_gamma   90.00
#
_symmetry.space_group_name_H-M   'P 1'
#
loop_
_entity.id
_entity.type
_entity.pdbx_description
1 polymer ?
#
loop_
_entity_poly.entity_id
_entity_poly.type
_entity_poly.pdbx_seq_one_letter_code
_entity_poly.pdbx_strand_id
1 'polypeptide(L)'
;MSFKSPSRSFSSSSLSGSMGSRGSWFGAISPASIGNLANTLRPIVQINSSTFAPADEKETMKGLNDRLAGYLSKVRLLEDSNNELEEQLKEALMRKGAESGRDWSAYEKIVADLRNQLQEMTMDNARLFLQIDNARLAADDFKVKFESEQAMRQGVEQDLAQLRKMLDDTYMGRMQLESQIESMREELAFLKKSHEEDVANVKSQISDSQVNVQMETKNNADLTEAMNNIRTQYERAAQKSHEETEAWYQNKFDNITAEVTQNTEALQAGKTELNELRRQKQSLEIDLQALHNMIRSLEDSLHETEARYAHEVNGYNSRILQLEGELGQVRAQVERQAAEYDALLNIKSKLEAEIATYHRLLEGVVDDEGDKNREEFSLEQSLYAAPLPSVGLKKAIIITQEIVDGEVVSQSKLEQNPTNHNNHVFGEEEELTEQMDLAMEQAKEEQEELAEQLGLAMEKEKAELQEWGEQLELEMEKAKDEQEELAEQMGLAMEKVKEEQEDLAEQLGLAMELAMEKEKEEQEEFGEQLELAMEKAKDEQEELAEQLGLAMEKAKAEQEELAEQLGLAMEKLLDEKEELEELELAKAGAPPRGGHKLCPPLWPPLE
;
A
#
# COMPACT_ATOMS: atom_id res chain seq x y z
N MET A 1 -14.78 29.04 40.25
CA MET A 1 -16.09 28.39 40.48
C MET A 1 -16.06 27.05 39.77
N SER A 2 -16.23 25.99 40.56
CA SER A 2 -16.07 24.59 40.18
C SER A 2 -17.35 24.08 39.53
N PHE A 3 -17.26 23.43 38.38
CA PHE A 3 -18.29 22.48 37.93
C PHE A 3 -17.60 21.24 37.36
N LYS A 4 -17.66 20.19 38.18
CA LYS A 4 -17.28 18.81 37.89
C LYS A 4 -18.37 18.17 37.03
N SER A 5 -17.98 17.56 35.92
CA SER A 5 -18.82 16.66 35.13
C SER A 5 -18.44 15.20 35.46
N PRO A 6 -19.42 14.30 35.65
CA PRO A 6 -19.19 12.97 36.21
C PRO A 6 -18.79 11.93 35.16
N SER A 7 -17.84 11.07 35.54
CA SER A 7 -17.48 9.82 34.87
C SER A 7 -18.67 8.87 34.83
N ARG A 8 -19.10 8.48 33.62
CA ARG A 8 -20.03 7.38 33.40
C ARG A 8 -19.21 6.10 33.18
N SER A 9 -19.16 5.24 34.19
CA SER A 9 -18.71 3.85 34.06
C SER A 9 -19.81 3.03 33.38
N PHE A 10 -19.49 2.44 32.24
CA PHE A 10 -20.35 1.46 31.57
C PHE A 10 -20.10 0.10 32.25
N SER A 11 -21.11 -0.41 32.93
CA SER A 11 -21.11 -1.78 33.45
C SER A 11 -21.39 -2.74 32.30
N SER A 12 -20.40 -3.53 31.89
CA SER A 12 -20.63 -4.70 31.05
C SER A 12 -21.12 -5.85 31.93
N SER A 13 -22.40 -6.19 31.78
CA SER A 13 -23.01 -7.42 32.26
C SER A 13 -22.31 -8.63 31.65
N SER A 14 -21.69 -9.47 32.49
CA SER A 14 -21.27 -10.82 32.12
C SER A 14 -22.49 -11.72 32.06
N LEU A 15 -22.88 -12.12 30.85
CA LEU A 15 -23.81 -13.22 30.60
C LEU A 15 -22.99 -14.53 30.68
N SER A 16 -22.92 -15.11 31.88
CA SER A 16 -22.46 -16.49 32.06
C SER A 16 -23.57 -17.44 31.60
N GLY A 17 -23.47 -17.89 30.37
CA GLY A 17 -24.26 -18.99 29.84
C GLY A 17 -23.95 -20.27 30.62
N SER A 18 -24.88 -20.64 31.49
CA SER A 18 -24.97 -21.97 32.09
C SER A 18 -25.32 -22.98 31.01
N MET A 19 -24.37 -23.83 30.62
CA MET A 19 -24.64 -25.07 29.90
C MET A 19 -24.45 -26.23 30.86
N GLY A 20 -25.56 -26.95 31.04
CA GLY A 20 -25.72 -28.02 32.00
C GLY A 20 -24.82 -29.21 31.70
N SER A 21 -24.09 -29.62 32.74
CA SER A 21 -23.45 -30.92 32.81
C SER A 21 -24.51 -31.92 33.31
N ARG A 22 -25.03 -32.77 32.40
CA ARG A 22 -25.80 -33.96 32.74
C ARG A 22 -25.09 -35.17 32.15
N GLY A 23 -24.71 -36.11 33.02
CA GLY A 23 -24.45 -37.49 32.63
C GLY A 23 -23.06 -38.02 32.94
N SER A 24 -22.71 -38.16 34.23
CA SER A 24 -21.71 -39.15 34.64
C SER A 24 -22.26 -39.96 35.82
N TRP A 25 -22.89 -41.08 35.47
CA TRP A 25 -23.23 -42.17 36.37
C TRP A 25 -22.52 -43.39 35.83
N PHE A 26 -21.29 -43.64 36.26
CA PHE A 26 -20.73 -44.98 36.44
C PHE A 26 -19.56 -44.84 37.40
N GLY A 27 -19.78 -45.28 38.64
CA GLY A 27 -18.76 -45.32 39.68
C GLY A 27 -17.70 -46.35 39.31
N ALA A 28 -16.45 -45.89 39.26
CA ALA A 28 -15.28 -46.75 39.29
C ALA A 28 -15.19 -47.43 40.66
N ILE A 29 -15.29 -48.76 40.67
CA ILE A 29 -14.86 -49.59 41.80
C ILE A 29 -13.44 -50.04 41.48
N SER A 30 -12.48 -49.58 42.27
CA SER A 30 -11.09 -50.05 42.24
C SER A 30 -11.00 -51.55 42.54
N PRO A 31 -10.15 -52.34 41.84
CA PRO A 31 -9.92 -53.74 42.16
C PRO A 31 -8.82 -53.82 43.23
N ALA A 32 -9.18 -53.58 44.48
CA ALA A 32 -8.26 -53.79 45.60
C ALA A 32 -9.06 -54.24 46.82
N SER A 33 -9.60 -55.47 46.80
CA SER A 33 -10.03 -56.24 47.99
C SER A 33 -10.64 -57.60 47.61
N ILE A 34 -9.88 -58.50 46.97
CA ILE A 34 -10.19 -59.95 47.02
C ILE A 34 -8.86 -60.70 47.06
N GLY A 35 -8.39 -60.97 48.27
CA GLY A 35 -7.12 -61.67 48.47
C GLY A 35 -6.90 -61.93 49.94
N ASN A 36 -7.84 -62.63 50.60
CA ASN A 36 -7.66 -63.18 51.94
C ASN A 36 -8.81 -64.15 52.30
N LEU A 37 -8.94 -65.27 51.57
CA LEU A 37 -9.83 -66.38 51.95
C LEU A 37 -9.24 -67.75 51.59
N ALA A 38 -7.94 -67.94 51.76
CA ALA A 38 -7.26 -69.22 51.46
C ALA A 38 -6.56 -69.88 52.65
N ASN A 39 -6.79 -69.41 53.89
CA ASN A 39 -6.01 -69.88 55.06
C ASN A 39 -6.83 -70.41 56.25
N THR A 40 -8.10 -70.78 56.07
CA THR A 40 -8.99 -71.18 57.18
C THR A 40 -9.61 -72.57 57.08
N LEU A 41 -9.03 -73.51 56.32
CA LEU A 41 -9.47 -74.92 56.33
C LEU A 41 -8.29 -75.88 56.16
N ARG A 42 -7.43 -75.98 57.19
CA ARG A 42 -6.58 -77.16 57.41
C ARG A 42 -7.19 -78.00 58.54
N PRO A 43 -7.57 -79.26 58.31
CA PRO A 43 -7.95 -80.15 59.41
C PRO A 43 -6.69 -80.53 60.21
N ILE A 44 -6.68 -80.20 61.49
CA ILE A 44 -5.73 -80.75 62.47
C ILE A 44 -6.05 -82.23 62.62
N VAL A 45 -5.19 -83.11 62.08
CA VAL A 45 -5.19 -84.53 62.44
C VAL A 45 -4.32 -84.70 63.66
N GLN A 46 -4.97 -84.82 64.81
CA GLN A 46 -4.35 -85.08 66.10
C GLN A 46 -4.04 -86.58 66.19
N ILE A 47 -2.77 -86.96 65.99
CA ILE A 47 -2.31 -88.34 66.10
C ILE A 47 -2.18 -88.70 67.58
N ASN A 48 -3.21 -89.29 68.16
CA ASN A 48 -3.10 -89.99 69.43
C ASN A 48 -2.42 -91.34 69.18
N SER A 49 -1.15 -91.44 69.55
CA SER A 49 -0.40 -92.70 69.60
C SER A 49 -0.58 -93.35 70.97
N SER A 50 -1.62 -94.19 71.10
CA SER A 50 -1.76 -95.11 72.22
C SER A 50 -1.77 -96.55 71.72
N THR A 51 -0.63 -97.20 71.89
CA THR A 51 -0.41 -98.64 72.10
C THR A 51 -1.63 -99.57 71.98
N PHE A 52 -1.63 -100.47 70.99
CA PHE A 52 -2.38 -101.73 71.08
C PHE A 52 -1.63 -102.88 70.39
N ALA A 53 -1.63 -104.03 71.07
CA ALA A 53 -0.98 -105.28 70.72
C ALA A 53 -1.81 -106.07 69.66
N PRO A 54 -1.28 -107.15 69.05
CA PRO A 54 -1.81 -107.69 67.80
C PRO A 54 -2.94 -108.69 68.06
N ALA A 55 -4.15 -108.33 67.61
CA ALA A 55 -5.23 -109.25 67.28
C ALA A 55 -6.12 -108.57 66.22
N ASP A 56 -6.53 -109.33 65.20
CA ASP A 56 -7.54 -109.00 64.18
C ASP A 56 -7.14 -108.24 62.89
N GLU A 57 -6.20 -108.83 62.14
CA GLU A 57 -5.96 -108.54 60.71
C GLU A 57 -7.22 -108.70 59.82
N LYS A 58 -8.18 -109.55 60.22
CA LYS A 58 -9.39 -109.82 59.44
C LYS A 58 -10.46 -108.73 59.61
N GLU A 59 -10.51 -108.07 60.76
CA GLU A 59 -11.45 -106.97 61.03
C GLU A 59 -10.94 -105.65 60.42
N THR A 60 -9.61 -105.44 60.45
CA THR A 60 -8.97 -104.33 59.73
C THR A 60 -9.12 -104.46 58.21
N MET A 61 -8.99 -105.66 57.63
CA MET A 61 -9.27 -105.91 56.21
C MET A 61 -10.74 -105.70 55.83
N LYS A 62 -11.70 -106.03 56.70
CA LYS A 62 -13.11 -105.71 56.48
C LYS A 62 -13.38 -104.22 56.52
N GLY A 63 -12.84 -103.49 57.50
CA GLY A 63 -12.98 -102.03 57.58
C GLY A 63 -12.36 -101.29 56.39
N LEU A 64 -11.27 -101.81 55.82
CA LEU A 64 -10.68 -101.30 54.59
C LEU A 64 -11.56 -101.61 53.36
N ASN A 65 -12.13 -102.81 53.28
CA ASN A 65 -13.01 -103.19 52.17
C ASN A 65 -14.34 -102.42 52.20
N ASP A 66 -14.90 -102.17 53.39
CA ASP A 66 -16.09 -101.33 53.57
C ASP A 66 -15.80 -99.87 53.19
N ARG A 67 -14.59 -99.36 53.51
CA ARG A 67 -14.13 -98.05 53.03
C ARG A 67 -13.95 -98.02 51.52
N LEU A 68 -13.39 -99.08 50.91
CA LEU A 68 -13.21 -99.17 49.46
C LEU A 68 -14.56 -99.24 48.72
N ALA A 69 -15.53 -99.99 49.27
CA ALA A 69 -16.90 -100.01 48.78
C ALA A 69 -17.57 -98.62 48.91
N GLY A 70 -17.29 -97.90 49.99
CA GLY A 70 -17.69 -96.50 50.16
C GLY A 70 -17.07 -95.58 49.12
N TYR A 71 -15.76 -95.71 48.84
CA TYR A 71 -15.08 -94.95 47.79
C TYR A 71 -15.62 -95.26 46.40
N LEU A 72 -15.82 -96.54 46.06
CA LEU A 72 -16.40 -96.96 44.78
C LEU A 72 -17.83 -96.43 44.61
N SER A 73 -18.63 -96.45 45.68
CA SER A 73 -19.98 -95.87 45.66
C SER A 73 -19.95 -94.36 45.48
N LYS A 74 -18.97 -93.67 46.07
CA LYS A 74 -18.79 -92.22 45.91
C LYS A 74 -18.29 -91.85 44.52
N VAL A 75 -17.39 -92.64 43.94
CA VAL A 75 -16.90 -92.45 42.56
C VAL A 75 -18.05 -92.60 41.57
N ARG A 76 -18.90 -93.63 41.69
CA ARG A 76 -20.08 -93.78 40.83
C ARG A 76 -21.05 -92.61 40.93
N LEU A 77 -21.33 -92.14 42.15
CA LEU A 77 -22.21 -90.98 42.35
C LEU A 77 -21.60 -89.70 41.76
N LEU A 78 -20.27 -89.55 41.83
CA LEU A 78 -19.57 -88.43 41.19
C LEU A 78 -19.59 -88.55 39.66
N GLU A 79 -19.38 -89.75 39.10
CA GLU A 79 -19.49 -90.02 37.66
C GLU A 79 -20.91 -89.70 37.14
N ASP A 80 -21.95 -90.15 37.84
CA ASP A 80 -23.35 -89.85 37.49
C ASP A 80 -23.62 -88.33 37.54
N SER A 81 -23.14 -87.64 38.58
CA SER A 81 -23.29 -86.19 38.69
C SER A 81 -22.49 -85.42 37.62
N ASN A 82 -21.35 -85.95 37.19
CA ASN A 82 -20.52 -85.33 36.18
C ASN A 82 -21.16 -85.51 34.79
N ASN A 83 -21.73 -86.68 34.51
CA ASN A 83 -22.50 -86.94 33.30
C ASN A 83 -23.71 -86.01 33.21
N GLU A 84 -24.43 -85.80 34.32
CA GLU A 84 -25.58 -84.88 34.36
C GLU A 84 -25.14 -83.42 34.14
N LEU A 85 -24.02 -82.99 34.70
CA LEU A 85 -23.46 -81.65 34.47
C LEU A 85 -22.96 -81.47 33.02
N GLU A 86 -22.38 -82.49 32.41
CA GLU A 86 -21.99 -82.46 30.99
C GLU A 86 -23.20 -82.35 30.07
N GLU A 87 -24.30 -83.03 30.38
CA GLU A 87 -25.54 -82.95 29.61
C GLU A 87 -26.17 -81.56 29.74
N GLN A 88 -26.20 -80.99 30.95
CA GLN A 88 -26.64 -79.62 31.19
C GLN A 88 -25.74 -78.59 30.48
N LEU A 89 -24.43 -78.82 30.41
CA LEU A 89 -23.49 -77.94 29.69
C LEU A 89 -23.74 -78.00 28.18
N LYS A 90 -23.95 -79.19 27.61
CA LYS A 90 -24.30 -79.38 26.20
C LYS A 90 -25.62 -78.70 25.85
N GLU A 91 -26.64 -78.84 26.69
CA GLU A 91 -27.93 -78.18 26.51
C GLU A 91 -27.80 -76.65 26.61
N ALA A 92 -27.03 -76.15 27.58
CA ALA A 92 -26.76 -74.72 27.73
C ALA A 92 -26.00 -74.14 26.53
N LEU A 93 -25.03 -74.88 25.98
CA LEU A 93 -24.30 -74.49 24.78
C LEU A 93 -25.18 -74.50 23.54
N MET A 94 -26.05 -75.50 23.37
CA MET A 94 -27.03 -75.55 22.27
C MET A 94 -28.04 -74.40 22.37
N ARG A 95 -28.53 -74.09 23.57
CA ARG A 95 -29.44 -72.97 23.80
C ARG A 95 -28.76 -71.62 23.52
N LYS A 96 -27.50 -71.47 23.94
CA LYS A 96 -26.72 -70.24 23.72
C LYS A 96 -26.29 -70.08 22.25
N GLY A 97 -26.01 -71.18 21.55
CA GLY A 97 -25.76 -71.19 20.10
C GLY A 97 -27.02 -70.84 19.29
N ALA A 98 -28.19 -71.31 19.72
CA ALA A 98 -29.47 -70.98 19.08
C ALA A 98 -29.92 -69.52 19.28
N GLU A 99 -29.43 -68.84 20.33
CA GLU A 99 -29.71 -67.42 20.60
C GLU A 99 -28.89 -66.44 19.72
N SER A 100 -28.02 -66.93 18.83
CA SER A 100 -27.15 -66.11 17.97
C SER A 100 -27.86 -65.54 16.72
N GLY A 101 -29.09 -65.96 16.43
CA GLY A 101 -29.90 -65.46 15.29
C GLY A 101 -30.71 -64.20 15.62
N ARG A 102 -30.09 -63.13 16.12
CA ARG A 102 -30.75 -61.81 16.11
C ARG A 102 -30.45 -61.13 14.78
N ASP A 103 -31.45 -61.03 13.92
CA ASP A 103 -31.32 -60.44 12.59
C ASP A 103 -31.00 -58.93 12.68
N TRP A 104 -29.71 -58.58 12.66
CA TRP A 104 -29.23 -57.19 12.65
C TRP A 104 -29.37 -56.51 11.29
N SER A 105 -29.75 -57.25 10.24
CA SER A 105 -29.87 -56.76 8.86
C SER A 105 -30.79 -55.52 8.72
N ALA A 106 -31.85 -55.42 9.55
CA ALA A 106 -32.72 -54.24 9.54
C ALA A 106 -32.02 -52.97 10.05
N TYR A 107 -31.16 -53.09 11.08
CA TYR A 107 -30.38 -51.98 11.60
C TYR A 107 -29.21 -51.63 10.68
N GLU A 108 -28.62 -52.62 10.02
CA GLU A 108 -27.54 -52.42 9.06
C GLU A 108 -27.99 -51.57 7.87
N LYS A 109 -29.20 -51.81 7.32
CA LYS A 109 -29.78 -50.97 6.27
C LYS A 109 -29.95 -49.51 6.71
N ILE A 110 -30.48 -49.29 7.92
CA ILE A 110 -30.65 -47.93 8.46
C ILE A 110 -29.29 -47.23 8.65
N VAL A 111 -28.28 -47.95 9.15
CA VAL A 111 -26.93 -47.42 9.33
C VAL A 111 -26.27 -47.12 7.98
N ALA A 112 -26.45 -47.97 6.98
CA ALA A 112 -25.99 -47.73 5.61
C ALA A 112 -26.67 -46.50 5.01
N ASP A 113 -27.99 -46.37 5.14
CA ASP A 113 -28.74 -45.19 4.67
C ASP A 113 -28.27 -43.90 5.35
N LEU A 114 -28.02 -43.94 6.67
CA LEU A 114 -27.49 -42.79 7.41
C LEU A 114 -26.06 -42.43 6.99
N ARG A 115 -25.21 -43.42 6.69
CA ARG A 115 -23.86 -43.18 6.14
C ARG A 115 -23.93 -42.55 4.76
N ASN A 116 -24.82 -43.03 3.90
CA ASN A 116 -25.04 -42.46 2.56
C ASN A 116 -25.54 -41.02 2.66
N GLN A 117 -26.50 -40.73 3.54
CA GLN A 117 -26.96 -39.36 3.79
C GLN A 117 -25.84 -38.46 4.30
N LEU A 118 -24.97 -38.96 5.19
CA LEU A 118 -23.81 -38.19 5.66
C LEU A 118 -22.82 -37.90 4.51
N GLN A 119 -22.58 -38.87 3.64
CA GLN A 119 -21.73 -38.69 2.46
C GLN A 119 -22.34 -37.68 1.47
N GLU A 120 -23.63 -37.77 1.20
CA GLU A 120 -24.35 -36.82 0.34
C GLU A 120 -24.28 -35.40 0.92
N MET A 121 -24.57 -35.24 2.22
CA MET A 121 -24.48 -33.94 2.90
C MET A 121 -23.06 -33.38 2.94
N THR A 122 -22.02 -34.22 3.04
CA THR A 122 -20.63 -33.76 3.02
C THR A 122 -20.19 -33.35 1.62
N MET A 123 -20.61 -34.07 0.57
CA MET A 123 -20.41 -33.67 -0.83
C MET A 123 -21.15 -32.37 -1.15
N ASP A 124 -22.40 -32.22 -0.72
CA ASP A 124 -23.17 -30.99 -0.91
C ASP A 124 -22.55 -29.81 -0.16
N ASN A 125 -22.03 -30.04 1.04
CA ASN A 125 -21.32 -29.00 1.79
C ASN A 125 -20.05 -28.55 1.04
N ALA A 126 -19.24 -29.50 0.54
CA ALA A 126 -18.08 -29.18 -0.30
C ALA A 126 -18.48 -28.40 -1.57
N ARG A 127 -19.56 -28.80 -2.23
CA ARG A 127 -20.11 -28.08 -3.39
C ARG A 127 -20.54 -26.66 -3.04
N LEU A 128 -21.21 -26.46 -1.91
CA LEU A 128 -21.61 -25.12 -1.44
C LEU A 128 -20.40 -24.27 -1.09
N PHE A 129 -19.36 -24.83 -0.47
CA PHE A 129 -18.11 -24.11 -0.22
C PHE A 129 -17.47 -23.61 -1.52
N LEU A 130 -17.37 -24.47 -2.54
CA LEU A 130 -16.86 -24.05 -3.85
C LEU A 130 -17.71 -22.95 -4.50
N GLN A 131 -19.04 -23.02 -4.39
CA GLN A 131 -19.92 -21.96 -4.89
C GLN A 131 -19.74 -20.65 -4.14
N ILE A 132 -19.53 -20.69 -2.82
CA ILE A 132 -19.25 -19.52 -1.99
C ILE A 132 -17.93 -18.88 -2.42
N ASP A 133 -16.88 -19.69 -2.59
CA ASP A 133 -15.58 -19.18 -2.99
C ASP A 133 -15.60 -18.63 -4.42
N ASN A 134 -16.28 -19.30 -5.35
CA ASN A 134 -16.49 -18.76 -6.70
C ASN A 134 -17.27 -17.44 -6.69
N ALA A 135 -18.33 -17.33 -5.89
CA ALA A 135 -19.09 -16.08 -5.76
C ALA A 135 -18.28 -14.97 -5.09
N ARG A 136 -17.37 -15.30 -4.17
CA ARG A 136 -16.43 -14.35 -3.55
C ARG A 136 -15.41 -13.84 -4.57
N LEU A 137 -14.77 -14.74 -5.30
CA LEU A 137 -13.81 -14.37 -6.35
C LEU A 137 -14.47 -13.47 -7.40
N ALA A 138 -15.68 -13.82 -7.86
CA ALA A 138 -16.43 -12.98 -8.79
C ALA A 138 -16.77 -11.60 -8.19
N ALA A 139 -17.12 -11.53 -6.90
CA ALA A 139 -17.37 -10.26 -6.22
C ALA A 139 -16.11 -9.40 -6.10
N ASP A 140 -14.96 -10.00 -5.81
CA ASP A 140 -13.68 -9.31 -5.74
C ASP A 140 -13.25 -8.82 -7.13
N ASP A 141 -13.45 -9.60 -8.19
CA ASP A 141 -13.22 -9.16 -9.58
C ASP A 141 -14.09 -7.95 -9.94
N PHE A 142 -15.38 -7.98 -9.59
CA PHE A 142 -16.26 -6.85 -9.83
C PHE A 142 -15.88 -5.63 -9.01
N LYS A 143 -15.36 -5.82 -7.80
CA LYS A 143 -14.87 -4.74 -6.95
C LYS A 143 -13.67 -4.05 -7.57
N VAL A 144 -12.66 -4.82 -8.02
CA VAL A 144 -11.47 -4.27 -8.69
C VAL A 144 -11.87 -3.52 -9.97
N LYS A 145 -12.76 -4.12 -10.78
CA LYS A 145 -13.29 -3.46 -11.99
C LYS A 145 -14.01 -2.16 -11.66
N PHE A 146 -14.86 -2.16 -10.65
CA PHE A 146 -15.56 -0.95 -10.21
C PHE A 146 -14.59 0.14 -9.73
N GLU A 147 -13.58 -0.22 -8.94
CA GLU A 147 -12.55 0.73 -8.47
C GLU A 147 -11.77 1.33 -9.64
N SER A 148 -11.39 0.50 -10.63
CA SER A 148 -10.71 0.97 -11.85
C SER A 148 -11.60 1.90 -12.69
N GLU A 149 -12.87 1.55 -12.90
CA GLU A 149 -13.83 2.37 -13.65
C GLU A 149 -14.13 3.69 -12.91
N GLN A 150 -14.24 3.63 -11.59
CA GLN A 150 -14.42 4.82 -10.75
C GLN A 150 -13.22 5.77 -10.87
N ALA A 151 -12.00 5.25 -10.85
CA ALA A 151 -10.79 6.05 -11.03
C ALA A 151 -10.74 6.70 -12.42
N MET A 152 -11.02 5.94 -13.48
CA MET A 152 -11.12 6.48 -14.85
C MET A 152 -12.19 7.56 -14.97
N ARG A 153 -13.37 7.32 -14.39
CA ARG A 153 -14.47 8.29 -14.38
C ARG A 153 -14.09 9.57 -13.65
N GLN A 154 -13.42 9.48 -12.50
CA GLN A 154 -12.95 10.66 -11.77
C GLN A 154 -11.93 11.45 -12.59
N GLY A 155 -11.01 10.77 -13.29
CA GLY A 155 -10.09 11.41 -14.23
C GLY A 155 -10.83 12.19 -15.32
N VAL A 156 -11.79 11.55 -15.99
CA VAL A 156 -12.61 12.21 -17.03
C VAL A 156 -13.45 13.36 -16.46
N GLU A 157 -14.03 13.23 -15.26
CA GLU A 157 -14.78 14.30 -14.61
C GLU A 157 -13.87 15.50 -14.28
N GLN A 158 -12.63 15.24 -13.85
CA GLN A 158 -11.63 16.27 -13.63
C GLN A 158 -11.23 16.97 -14.95
N ASP A 159 -11.01 16.23 -16.02
CA ASP A 159 -10.68 16.79 -17.34
C ASP A 159 -11.84 17.62 -17.90
N LEU A 160 -13.08 17.15 -17.74
CA LEU A 160 -14.28 17.88 -18.15
C LEU A 160 -14.43 19.19 -17.35
N ALA A 161 -14.11 19.18 -16.05
CA ALA A 161 -14.08 20.38 -15.23
C ALA A 161 -13.00 21.38 -15.68
N GLN A 162 -11.80 20.88 -16.04
CA GLN A 162 -10.73 21.71 -16.59
C GLN A 162 -11.10 22.30 -17.96
N LEU A 163 -11.68 21.50 -18.85
CA LEU A 163 -12.17 21.97 -20.17
C LEU A 163 -13.25 23.04 -20.03
N ARG A 164 -14.17 22.88 -19.06
CA ARG A 164 -15.16 23.93 -18.76
C ARG A 164 -14.51 25.21 -18.27
N LYS A 165 -13.50 25.11 -17.40
CA LYS A 165 -12.74 26.28 -16.95
C LYS A 165 -12.02 26.97 -18.12
N MET A 166 -11.34 26.23 -18.98
CA MET A 166 -10.70 26.78 -20.17
C MET A 166 -11.71 27.44 -21.12
N LEU A 167 -12.90 26.86 -21.26
CA LEU A 167 -13.99 27.45 -22.01
C LEU A 167 -14.46 28.78 -21.38
N ASP A 168 -14.64 28.82 -20.06
CA ASP A 168 -15.00 30.06 -19.36
C ASP A 168 -13.90 31.13 -19.48
N ASP A 169 -12.63 30.75 -19.32
CA ASP A 169 -11.47 31.64 -19.46
C ASP A 169 -11.37 32.21 -20.89
N THR A 170 -11.61 31.38 -21.91
CA THR A 170 -11.65 31.84 -23.32
C THR A 170 -12.86 32.72 -23.61
N TYR A 171 -14.04 32.44 -23.04
CA TYR A 171 -15.19 33.35 -23.13
C TYR A 171 -14.92 34.70 -22.48
N MET A 172 -14.25 34.71 -21.31
CA MET A 172 -13.85 35.95 -20.65
C MET A 172 -12.82 36.72 -21.48
N GLY A 173 -11.82 36.05 -22.05
CA GLY A 173 -10.87 36.66 -22.97
C GLY A 173 -11.56 37.24 -24.21
N ARG A 174 -12.55 36.53 -24.77
CA ARG A 174 -13.36 37.05 -25.89
C ARG A 174 -14.13 38.31 -25.50
N MET A 175 -14.80 38.31 -24.35
CA MET A 175 -15.52 39.51 -23.87
C MET A 175 -14.58 40.69 -23.63
N GLN A 176 -13.37 40.44 -23.10
CA GLN A 176 -12.35 41.48 -22.92
C GLN A 176 -11.93 42.09 -24.26
N LEU A 177 -11.63 41.25 -25.25
CA LEU A 177 -11.28 41.71 -26.60
C LEU A 177 -12.44 42.43 -27.29
N GLU A 178 -13.68 41.92 -27.17
CA GLU A 178 -14.89 42.58 -27.67
C GLU A 178 -15.05 43.98 -27.03
N SER A 179 -14.80 44.11 -25.73
CA SER A 179 -14.84 45.40 -25.02
C SER A 179 -13.74 46.36 -25.50
N GLN A 180 -12.52 45.87 -25.74
CA GLN A 180 -11.43 46.69 -26.27
C GLN A 180 -11.73 47.15 -27.70
N ILE A 181 -12.29 46.28 -28.54
CA ILE A 181 -12.75 46.62 -29.89
C ILE A 181 -13.81 47.73 -29.83
N GLU A 182 -14.78 47.62 -28.92
CA GLU A 182 -15.82 48.63 -28.79
C GLU A 182 -15.26 49.96 -28.27
N SER A 183 -14.36 49.93 -27.29
CA SER A 183 -13.63 51.14 -26.83
C SER A 183 -12.87 51.82 -27.96
N MET A 184 -12.10 51.07 -28.77
CA MET A 184 -11.39 51.63 -29.91
C MET A 184 -12.33 52.16 -31.00
N ARG A 185 -13.51 51.55 -31.18
CA ARG A 185 -14.55 52.08 -32.09
C ARG A 185 -15.13 53.39 -31.57
N GLU A 186 -15.38 53.51 -30.27
CA GLU A 186 -15.84 54.74 -29.62
C GLU A 186 -14.80 55.85 -29.76
N GLU A 187 -13.52 55.55 -29.54
CA GLU A 187 -12.40 56.48 -29.76
C GLU A 187 -12.31 56.93 -31.21
N LEU A 188 -12.38 56.01 -32.18
CA LEU A 188 -12.41 56.37 -33.60
C LEU A 188 -13.61 57.25 -33.97
N ALA A 189 -14.78 56.98 -33.39
CA ALA A 189 -15.97 57.79 -33.61
C ALA A 189 -15.80 59.19 -32.99
N PHE A 190 -15.20 59.28 -31.81
CA PHE A 190 -14.87 60.54 -31.14
C PHE A 190 -13.88 61.37 -31.97
N LEU A 191 -12.77 60.79 -32.42
CA LEU A 191 -11.79 61.48 -33.28
C LEU A 191 -12.41 61.98 -34.58
N LYS A 192 -13.24 61.15 -35.24
CA LYS A 192 -13.94 61.56 -36.47
C LYS A 192 -14.87 62.76 -36.23
N LYS A 193 -15.64 62.73 -35.14
CA LYS A 193 -16.52 63.84 -34.77
C LYS A 193 -15.74 65.09 -34.43
N SER A 194 -14.65 64.98 -33.66
CA SER A 194 -13.75 66.10 -33.35
C SER A 194 -13.18 66.71 -34.62
N HIS A 195 -12.69 65.88 -35.55
CA HIS A 195 -12.16 66.37 -36.82
C HIS A 195 -13.24 67.05 -37.68
N GLU A 196 -14.47 66.51 -37.71
CA GLU A 196 -15.58 67.15 -38.43
C GLU A 196 -15.95 68.51 -37.82
N GLU A 197 -15.96 68.62 -36.49
CA GLU A 197 -16.16 69.88 -35.75
C GLU A 197 -15.02 70.87 -36.02
N ASP A 198 -13.76 70.43 -35.99
CA ASP A 198 -12.58 71.27 -36.31
C ASP A 198 -12.61 71.75 -37.75
N VAL A 199 -12.94 70.89 -38.71
CA VAL A 199 -13.12 71.28 -40.12
C VAL A 199 -14.27 72.27 -40.27
N ALA A 200 -15.38 72.09 -39.54
CA ALA A 200 -16.49 73.04 -39.54
C ALA A 200 -16.08 74.39 -38.94
N ASN A 201 -15.30 74.39 -37.86
CA ASN A 201 -14.74 75.60 -37.22
C ASN A 201 -13.74 76.32 -38.12
N VAL A 202 -12.86 75.59 -38.81
CA VAL A 202 -11.92 76.19 -39.77
C VAL A 202 -12.69 76.76 -40.97
N LYS A 203 -13.71 76.05 -41.47
CA LYS A 203 -14.57 76.58 -42.54
C LYS A 203 -15.34 77.84 -42.10
N SER A 204 -15.85 77.89 -40.87
CA SER A 204 -16.50 79.08 -40.34
C SER A 204 -15.51 80.22 -40.16
N GLN A 205 -14.31 79.96 -39.65
CA GLN A 205 -13.22 80.94 -39.57
C GLN A 205 -12.79 81.43 -40.96
N ILE A 206 -12.74 80.58 -41.99
CA ILE A 206 -12.44 81.00 -43.37
C ILE A 206 -13.59 81.86 -43.93
N SER A 207 -14.85 81.55 -43.63
CA SER A 207 -15.99 82.41 -44.02
C SER A 207 -16.01 83.74 -43.27
N ASP A 208 -15.62 83.76 -41.99
CA ASP A 208 -15.48 84.98 -41.19
C ASP A 208 -14.25 85.79 -41.64
N SER A 209 -13.21 85.11 -42.14
CA SER A 209 -12.02 85.71 -42.74
C SER A 209 -12.22 86.15 -44.19
N GLN A 210 -13.38 85.87 -44.80
CA GLN A 210 -13.78 86.40 -46.11
C GLN A 210 -14.31 87.83 -45.97
N VAL A 211 -13.42 88.72 -45.54
CA VAL A 211 -13.28 90.15 -45.90
C VAL A 211 -14.57 90.86 -46.38
N ASN A 212 -15.26 91.51 -45.43
CA ASN A 212 -15.75 92.88 -45.64
C ASN A 212 -14.78 93.82 -44.92
N VAL A 213 -13.84 94.40 -45.67
CA VAL A 213 -12.89 95.40 -45.16
C VAL A 213 -13.60 96.76 -45.15
N GLN A 214 -14.12 97.13 -43.99
CA GLN A 214 -14.32 98.54 -43.66
C GLN A 214 -13.10 99.00 -42.86
N MET A 215 -12.35 99.92 -43.48
CA MET A 215 -11.31 100.71 -42.84
C MET A 215 -11.90 101.47 -41.64
N GLU A 216 -11.48 101.11 -40.42
CA GLU A 216 -11.46 102.07 -39.31
C GLU A 216 -10.00 102.52 -39.08
N THR A 217 -9.65 103.61 -39.73
CA THR A 217 -8.55 104.47 -39.28
C THR A 217 -9.02 105.20 -38.01
N LYS A 218 -8.52 104.78 -36.85
CA LYS A 218 -8.39 105.67 -35.69
C LYS A 218 -6.98 105.55 -35.12
N ASN A 219 -6.08 106.30 -35.76
CA ASN A 219 -4.95 106.88 -35.06
C ASN A 219 -5.49 107.83 -34.00
N ASN A 220 -5.52 107.34 -32.77
CA ASN A 220 -4.99 107.97 -31.58
C ASN A 220 -4.85 106.81 -30.59
N ALA A 221 -3.69 106.17 -30.57
CA ALA A 221 -3.38 105.15 -29.57
C ALA A 221 -3.51 105.82 -28.20
N ASP A 222 -4.64 105.56 -27.54
CA ASP A 222 -4.89 105.98 -26.18
C ASP A 222 -3.87 105.21 -25.35
N LEU A 223 -2.86 105.89 -24.80
CA LEU A 223 -1.84 105.27 -23.94
C LEU A 223 -2.51 104.44 -22.83
N THR A 224 -3.72 104.83 -22.44
CA THR A 224 -4.63 104.12 -21.53
C THR A 224 -5.04 102.73 -22.04
N GLU A 225 -5.34 102.57 -23.34
CA GLU A 225 -5.70 101.30 -23.95
C GLU A 225 -4.48 100.37 -24.09
N ALA A 226 -3.33 100.90 -24.51
CA ALA A 226 -2.07 100.13 -24.55
C ALA A 226 -1.63 99.68 -23.15
N MET A 227 -1.73 100.56 -22.14
CA MET A 227 -1.44 100.25 -20.73
C MET A 227 -2.41 99.21 -20.16
N ASN A 228 -3.70 99.31 -20.48
CA ASN A 228 -4.69 98.30 -20.12
C ASN A 228 -4.41 96.96 -20.80
N ASN A 229 -4.00 96.96 -22.07
CA ASN A 229 -3.66 95.74 -22.80
C ASN A 229 -2.44 95.04 -22.16
N ILE A 230 -1.37 95.79 -21.85
CA ILE A 230 -0.22 95.29 -21.10
C ILE A 230 -0.65 94.74 -19.74
N ARG A 231 -1.53 95.43 -19.01
CA ARG A 231 -2.07 94.95 -17.73
C ARG A 231 -2.85 93.64 -17.88
N THR A 232 -3.71 93.53 -18.89
CA THR A 232 -4.46 92.28 -19.15
C THR A 232 -3.55 91.13 -19.57
N GLN A 233 -2.43 91.40 -20.26
CA GLN A 233 -1.43 90.37 -20.56
C GLN A 233 -0.73 89.88 -19.30
N TYR A 234 -0.33 90.78 -18.40
CA TYR A 234 0.25 90.39 -17.10
C TYR A 234 -0.75 89.68 -16.19
N GLU A 235 -2.00 90.14 -16.12
CA GLU A 235 -3.07 89.45 -15.37
C GLU A 235 -3.33 88.06 -15.95
N ARG A 236 -3.35 87.90 -17.29
CA ARG A 236 -3.50 86.59 -17.95
C ARG A 236 -2.28 85.68 -17.72
N ALA A 237 -1.06 86.21 -17.75
CA ALA A 237 0.14 85.44 -17.48
C ALA A 237 0.24 85.01 -16.00
N ALA A 238 -0.12 85.88 -15.07
CA ALA A 238 -0.19 85.56 -13.64
C ALA A 238 -1.29 84.51 -13.37
N GLN A 239 -2.45 84.65 -14.01
CA GLN A 239 -3.55 83.69 -13.91
C GLN A 239 -3.16 82.32 -14.47
N LYS A 240 -2.54 82.28 -15.65
CA LYS A 240 -2.01 81.03 -16.22
C LYS A 240 -0.97 80.38 -15.31
N SER A 241 -0.03 81.16 -14.76
CA SER A 241 0.96 80.63 -13.82
C SER A 241 0.29 80.07 -12.55
N HIS A 242 -0.77 80.71 -12.04
CA HIS A 242 -1.54 80.19 -10.91
C HIS A 242 -2.24 78.87 -11.27
N GLU A 243 -2.94 78.82 -12.41
CA GLU A 243 -3.63 77.62 -12.89
C GLU A 243 -2.66 76.46 -13.16
N GLU A 244 -1.49 76.73 -13.75
CA GLU A 244 -0.44 75.75 -14.00
C GLU A 244 0.15 75.20 -12.69
N THR A 245 0.37 76.07 -11.69
CA THR A 245 0.86 75.62 -10.37
C THR A 245 -0.19 74.81 -9.62
N GLU A 246 -1.47 75.22 -9.63
CA GLU A 246 -2.56 74.44 -9.05
C GLU A 246 -2.72 73.10 -9.75
N ALA A 247 -2.70 73.06 -11.08
CA ALA A 247 -2.77 71.84 -11.86
C ALA A 247 -1.57 70.92 -11.57
N TRP A 248 -0.37 71.47 -11.40
CA TRP A 248 0.82 70.71 -11.02
C TRP A 248 0.68 70.09 -9.63
N TYR A 249 0.22 70.85 -8.63
CA TYR A 249 -0.03 70.33 -7.29
C TYR A 249 -1.14 69.28 -7.29
N GLN A 250 -2.23 69.53 -8.01
CA GLN A 250 -3.34 68.60 -8.13
C GLN A 250 -2.89 67.28 -8.73
N ASN A 251 -2.16 67.31 -9.86
CA ASN A 251 -1.59 66.13 -10.49
C ASN A 251 -0.60 65.41 -9.55
N LYS A 252 0.21 66.16 -8.77
CA LYS A 252 1.10 65.55 -7.77
C LYS A 252 0.32 64.85 -6.65
N PHE A 253 -0.75 65.44 -6.15
CA PHE A 253 -1.62 64.82 -5.14
C PHE A 253 -2.36 63.61 -5.70
N ASP A 254 -2.87 63.69 -6.92
CA ASP A 254 -3.58 62.60 -7.59
C ASP A 254 -2.64 61.41 -7.82
N ASN A 255 -1.40 61.65 -8.28
CA ASN A 255 -0.38 60.60 -8.42
C ASN A 255 -0.01 59.96 -7.08
N ILE A 256 0.23 60.75 -6.03
CA ILE A 256 0.53 60.21 -4.70
C ILE A 256 -0.67 59.40 -4.17
N THR A 257 -1.89 59.87 -4.40
CA THR A 257 -3.11 59.17 -3.98
C THR A 257 -3.24 57.84 -4.71
N ALA A 258 -3.00 57.83 -6.03
CA ALA A 258 -3.02 56.63 -6.86
C ALA A 258 -1.95 55.61 -6.43
N GLU A 259 -0.74 56.06 -6.13
CA GLU A 259 0.35 55.21 -5.65
C GLU A 259 0.05 54.65 -4.25
N VAL A 260 -0.55 55.45 -3.37
CA VAL A 260 -1.00 54.98 -2.05
C VAL A 260 -2.12 53.95 -2.20
N THR A 261 -3.10 54.16 -3.07
CA THR A 261 -4.17 53.17 -3.30
C THR A 261 -3.60 51.88 -3.84
N GLN A 262 -2.71 51.93 -4.84
CA GLN A 262 -2.05 50.76 -5.41
C GLN A 262 -1.23 49.99 -4.34
N ASN A 263 -0.43 50.71 -3.54
CA ASN A 263 0.34 50.10 -2.45
C ASN A 263 -0.57 49.49 -1.38
N THR A 264 -1.71 50.12 -1.06
CA THR A 264 -2.67 49.55 -0.10
C THR A 264 -3.35 48.30 -0.66
N GLU A 265 -3.69 48.28 -1.94
CA GLU A 265 -4.27 47.11 -2.61
C GLU A 265 -3.28 45.95 -2.66
N ALA A 266 -2.03 46.21 -3.07
CA ALA A 266 -0.96 45.21 -3.05
C ALA A 266 -0.74 44.65 -1.63
N LEU A 267 -0.78 45.51 -0.60
CA LEU A 267 -0.67 45.07 0.78
C LEU A 267 -1.88 44.22 1.23
N GLN A 268 -3.10 44.54 0.79
CA GLN A 268 -4.28 43.72 1.08
C GLN A 268 -4.22 42.37 0.36
N ALA A 269 -3.82 42.35 -0.92
CA ALA A 269 -3.62 41.13 -1.70
C ALA A 269 -2.59 40.21 -1.02
N GLY A 270 -1.43 40.74 -0.64
CA GLY A 270 -0.41 39.98 0.09
C GLY A 270 -0.89 39.49 1.46
N LYS A 271 -1.72 40.26 2.17
CA LYS A 271 -2.36 39.79 3.43
C LYS A 271 -3.36 38.66 3.19
N THR A 272 -4.14 38.72 2.12
CA THR A 272 -5.08 37.64 1.78
C THR A 272 -4.35 36.36 1.38
N GLU A 273 -3.30 36.47 0.57
CA GLU A 273 -2.45 35.34 0.18
C GLU A 273 -1.78 34.70 1.40
N LEU A 274 -1.22 35.51 2.30
CA LEU A 274 -0.59 35.02 3.52
C LEU A 274 -1.60 34.35 4.48
N ASN A 275 -2.85 34.82 4.52
CA ASN A 275 -3.90 34.16 5.28
C ASN A 275 -4.34 32.84 4.63
N GLU A 276 -4.39 32.78 3.30
CA GLU A 276 -4.71 31.55 2.57
C GLU A 276 -3.61 30.50 2.74
N LEU A 277 -2.35 30.88 2.60
CA LEU A 277 -1.20 30.01 2.90
C LEU A 277 -1.20 29.51 4.34
N ARG A 278 -1.62 30.34 5.31
CA ARG A 278 -1.80 29.89 6.70
C ARG A 278 -2.91 28.86 6.85
N ARG A 279 -4.04 29.03 6.15
CA ARG A 279 -5.15 28.06 6.15
C ARG A 279 -4.72 26.74 5.51
N GLN A 280 -4.05 26.81 4.37
CA GLN A 280 -3.50 25.63 3.69
C GLN A 280 -2.51 24.88 4.59
N LYS A 281 -1.59 25.60 5.23
CA LYS A 281 -0.67 25.01 6.21
C LYS A 281 -1.43 24.31 7.35
N GLN A 282 -2.44 24.95 7.93
CA GLN A 282 -3.23 24.34 9.01
C GLN A 282 -3.99 23.10 8.53
N SER A 283 -4.55 23.11 7.32
CA SER A 283 -5.19 21.93 6.72
C SER A 283 -4.19 20.78 6.58
N LEU A 284 -3.01 21.05 6.01
CA LEU A 284 -1.97 20.04 5.85
C LEU A 284 -1.45 19.52 7.20
N GLU A 285 -1.36 20.37 8.23
CA GLU A 285 -1.01 19.93 9.58
C GLU A 285 -2.08 19.00 10.19
N ILE A 286 -3.36 19.26 9.93
CA ILE A 286 -4.47 18.40 10.37
C ILE A 286 -4.43 17.06 9.61
N ASP A 287 -4.22 17.08 8.30
CA ASP A 287 -4.13 15.87 7.47
C ASP A 287 -2.95 15.01 7.91
N LEU A 288 -1.80 15.62 8.20
CA LEU A 288 -0.62 14.94 8.73
C LEU A 288 -0.93 14.29 10.09
N GLN A 289 -1.60 15.00 11.00
CA GLN A 289 -2.04 14.44 12.28
C GLN A 289 -3.04 13.30 12.11
N ALA A 290 -3.96 13.40 11.15
CA ALA A 290 -4.92 12.34 10.83
C ALA A 290 -4.21 11.09 10.31
N LEU A 291 -3.23 11.25 9.40
CA LEU A 291 -2.39 10.16 8.90
C LEU A 291 -1.57 9.50 10.02
N HIS A 292 -0.97 10.28 10.91
CA HIS A 292 -0.27 9.72 12.09
C HIS A 292 -1.21 8.93 13.01
N ASN A 293 -2.42 9.41 13.23
CA ASN A 293 -3.42 8.67 14.02
C ASN A 293 -3.84 7.38 13.32
N MET A 294 -3.99 7.40 11.99
CA MET A 294 -4.30 6.23 11.19
C MET A 294 -3.18 5.19 11.29
N ILE A 295 -1.92 5.59 11.07
CA ILE A 295 -0.75 4.73 11.21
C ILE A 295 -0.74 4.09 12.60
N ARG A 296 -0.92 4.90 13.66
CA ARG A 296 -0.95 4.39 15.04
C ARG A 296 -2.06 3.36 15.26
N SER A 297 -3.24 3.59 14.71
CA SER A 297 -4.35 2.63 14.82
C SER A 297 -4.09 1.32 14.08
N LEU A 298 -3.38 1.38 12.95
CA LEU A 298 -2.97 0.21 12.19
C LEU A 298 -1.85 -0.57 12.92
N GLU A 299 -0.87 0.14 13.49
CA GLU A 299 0.17 -0.45 14.35
C GLU A 299 -0.44 -1.12 15.59
N ASP A 300 -1.40 -0.47 16.25
CA ASP A 300 -2.10 -1.03 17.41
C ASP A 300 -2.90 -2.29 17.01
N SER A 301 -3.59 -2.25 15.86
CA SER A 301 -4.31 -3.42 15.33
C SER A 301 -3.36 -4.56 14.97
N LEU A 302 -2.21 -4.25 14.37
CA LEU A 302 -1.19 -5.25 14.04
C LEU A 302 -0.68 -5.91 15.32
N HIS A 303 -0.28 -5.12 16.32
CA HIS A 303 0.16 -5.64 17.62
C HIS A 303 -0.92 -6.45 18.34
N GLU A 304 -2.20 -6.06 18.26
CA GLU A 304 -3.29 -6.86 18.81
C GLU A 304 -3.42 -8.21 18.10
N THR A 305 -3.31 -8.23 16.76
CA THR A 305 -3.36 -9.50 16.00
C THR A 305 -2.16 -10.38 16.29
N GLU A 306 -0.95 -9.83 16.34
CA GLU A 306 0.28 -10.55 16.71
C GLU A 306 0.16 -11.13 18.12
N ALA A 307 -0.36 -10.37 19.08
CA ALA A 307 -0.56 -10.84 20.45
C ALA A 307 -1.59 -11.98 20.52
N ARG A 308 -2.68 -11.91 19.74
CA ARG A 308 -3.67 -13.00 19.63
C ARG A 308 -3.05 -14.27 19.04
N TYR A 309 -2.34 -14.16 17.92
CA TYR A 309 -1.66 -15.31 17.32
C TYR A 309 -0.60 -15.90 18.24
N ALA A 310 0.19 -15.06 18.93
CA ALA A 310 1.15 -15.53 19.92
C ALA A 310 0.46 -16.29 21.06
N HIS A 311 -0.72 -15.85 21.50
CA HIS A 311 -1.52 -16.55 22.50
C HIS A 311 -2.02 -17.91 21.99
N GLU A 312 -2.56 -17.96 20.77
CA GLU A 312 -3.04 -19.21 20.15
C GLU A 312 -1.90 -20.21 19.96
N VAL A 313 -0.76 -19.78 19.42
CA VAL A 313 0.45 -20.60 19.26
C VAL A 313 0.95 -21.13 20.60
N ASN A 314 0.97 -20.30 21.64
CA ASN A 314 1.32 -20.75 22.99
C ASN A 314 0.30 -21.76 23.55
N GLY A 315 -0.98 -21.61 23.21
CA GLY A 315 -2.03 -22.58 23.53
C GLY A 315 -1.78 -23.94 22.86
N TYR A 316 -1.49 -23.95 21.57
CA TYR A 316 -1.16 -25.18 20.83
C TYR A 316 0.14 -25.82 21.35
N ASN A 317 1.20 -25.04 21.59
CA ASN A 317 2.44 -25.54 22.18
C ASN A 317 2.21 -26.17 23.55
N SER A 318 1.39 -25.55 24.39
CA SER A 318 1.02 -26.13 25.70
C SER A 318 0.28 -27.45 25.55
N ARG A 319 -0.62 -27.56 24.56
CA ARG A 319 -1.34 -28.81 24.26
C ARG A 319 -0.42 -29.90 23.72
N ILE A 320 0.53 -29.54 22.85
CA ILE A 320 1.55 -30.46 22.32
C ILE A 320 2.40 -30.99 23.47
N LEU A 321 2.92 -30.12 24.35
CA LEU A 321 3.72 -30.53 25.50
C LEU A 321 2.95 -31.47 26.46
N GLN A 322 1.64 -31.24 26.64
CA GLN A 322 0.78 -32.15 27.40
C GLN A 322 0.68 -33.53 26.73
N LEU A 323 0.40 -33.58 25.43
CA LEU A 323 0.27 -34.83 24.68
C LEU A 323 1.60 -35.59 24.60
N GLU A 324 2.72 -34.88 24.43
CA GLU A 324 4.07 -35.48 24.49
C GLU A 324 4.36 -36.08 25.88
N GLY A 325 3.93 -35.40 26.94
CA GLY A 325 3.99 -35.90 28.31
C GLY A 325 3.16 -37.17 28.52
N GLU A 326 1.90 -37.17 28.06
CA GLU A 326 1.01 -38.34 28.10
C GLU A 326 1.59 -39.51 27.30
N LEU A 327 2.12 -39.27 26.09
CA LEU A 327 2.77 -40.28 25.27
C LEU A 327 4.01 -40.86 25.97
N GLY A 328 4.83 -40.01 26.58
CA GLY A 328 5.98 -40.43 27.38
C GLY A 328 5.58 -41.30 28.57
N GLN A 329 4.49 -40.95 29.25
CA GLN A 329 3.96 -41.74 30.36
C GLN A 329 3.46 -43.12 29.91
N VAL A 330 2.72 -43.19 28.79
CA VAL A 330 2.24 -44.44 28.21
C VAL A 330 3.42 -45.33 27.78
N ARG A 331 4.43 -44.77 27.11
CA ARG A 331 5.65 -45.51 26.75
C ARG A 331 6.34 -46.09 27.98
N ALA A 332 6.55 -45.29 29.03
CA ALA A 332 7.14 -45.76 30.28
C ALA A 332 6.29 -46.85 30.96
N GLN A 333 4.96 -46.78 30.84
CA GLN A 333 4.07 -47.82 31.36
C GLN A 333 4.17 -49.12 30.56
N VAL A 334 4.25 -49.04 29.23
CA VAL A 334 4.45 -50.21 28.36
C VAL A 334 5.81 -50.87 28.64
N GLU A 335 6.88 -50.08 28.78
CA GLU A 335 8.20 -50.60 29.15
C GLU A 335 8.19 -51.31 30.51
N ARG A 336 7.49 -50.75 31.51
CA ARG A 336 7.31 -51.42 32.82
C ARG A 336 6.55 -52.74 32.69
N GLN A 337 5.43 -52.74 31.95
CA GLN A 337 4.65 -53.96 31.73
C GLN A 337 5.47 -55.02 31.01
N ALA A 338 6.23 -54.65 29.97
CA ALA A 338 7.13 -55.58 29.27
C ALA A 338 8.15 -56.21 30.23
N ALA A 339 8.78 -55.40 31.09
CA ALA A 339 9.72 -55.91 32.10
C ALA A 339 9.05 -56.83 33.14
N GLU A 340 7.82 -56.52 33.56
CA GLU A 340 7.03 -57.38 34.44
C GLU A 340 6.65 -58.71 33.76
N TYR A 341 6.27 -58.69 32.48
CA TYR A 341 5.99 -59.88 31.68
C TYR A 341 7.24 -60.76 31.51
N ASP A 342 8.40 -60.17 31.21
CA ASP A 342 9.66 -60.89 31.12
C ASP A 342 10.03 -61.54 32.45
N ALA A 343 9.82 -60.85 33.58
CA ALA A 343 10.04 -61.41 34.90
C ALA A 343 9.09 -62.59 35.19
N LEU A 344 7.81 -62.47 34.82
CA LEU A 344 6.83 -63.53 35.00
C LEU A 344 7.14 -64.75 34.10
N LEU A 345 7.54 -64.52 32.85
CA LEU A 345 7.97 -65.56 31.93
C LEU A 345 9.18 -66.32 32.49
N ASN A 346 10.17 -65.60 33.04
CA ASN A 346 11.32 -66.22 33.70
C ASN A 346 10.92 -67.10 34.90
N ILE A 347 9.93 -66.67 35.71
CA ILE A 347 9.40 -67.49 36.81
C ILE A 347 8.66 -68.71 36.28
N LYS A 348 7.83 -68.54 35.24
CA LYS A 348 7.12 -69.65 34.58
C LYS A 348 8.10 -70.69 34.06
N SER A 349 9.14 -70.28 33.33
CA SER A 349 10.17 -71.19 32.82
C SER A 349 10.89 -71.95 33.94
N LYS A 350 11.15 -71.30 35.09
CA LYS A 350 11.73 -71.99 36.27
C LYS A 350 10.77 -73.02 36.86
N LEU A 351 9.49 -72.67 37.02
CA LEU A 351 8.47 -73.58 37.55
C LEU A 351 8.23 -74.76 36.60
N GLU A 352 8.23 -74.53 35.28
CA GLU A 352 8.12 -75.60 34.28
C GLU A 352 9.31 -76.57 34.36
N ALA A 353 10.52 -76.05 34.57
CA ALA A 353 11.70 -76.89 34.82
C ALA A 353 11.55 -77.70 36.11
N GLU A 354 11.08 -77.09 37.21
CA GLU A 354 10.79 -77.81 38.46
C GLU A 354 9.73 -78.91 38.25
N ILE A 355 8.61 -78.61 37.58
CA ILE A 355 7.56 -79.59 37.25
C ILE A 355 8.11 -80.73 36.41
N ALA A 356 8.93 -80.45 35.40
CA ALA A 356 9.59 -81.49 34.60
C ALA A 356 10.48 -82.39 35.46
N THR A 357 11.22 -81.83 36.43
CA THR A 357 11.98 -82.65 37.39
C THR A 357 11.07 -83.49 38.30
N TYR A 358 9.95 -82.93 38.76
CA TYR A 358 8.98 -83.68 39.56
C TYR A 358 8.32 -84.80 38.75
N HIS A 359 7.96 -84.58 37.49
CA HIS A 359 7.46 -85.62 36.58
C HIS A 359 8.49 -86.73 36.39
N ARG A 360 9.77 -86.39 36.15
CA ARG A 360 10.85 -87.38 36.04
C ARG A 360 11.05 -88.21 37.31
N LEU A 361 10.85 -87.61 38.49
CA LEU A 361 10.90 -88.33 39.77
C LEU A 361 9.67 -89.22 39.98
N LEU A 362 8.49 -88.81 39.50
CA LEU A 362 7.22 -89.51 39.63
C LEU A 362 7.03 -90.64 38.60
N GLU A 363 7.59 -90.52 37.40
CA GLU A 363 7.62 -91.58 36.37
C GLU A 363 8.57 -92.74 36.74
N GLY A 364 9.38 -92.61 37.80
CA GLY A 364 10.31 -93.64 38.30
C GLY A 364 11.63 -93.65 37.51
N VAL A 365 12.81 -94.03 38.02
CA VAL A 365 13.16 -95.15 38.93
C VAL A 365 12.48 -96.48 38.55
N VAL A 366 11.78 -96.53 37.42
CA VAL A 366 11.24 -97.73 36.82
C VAL A 366 11.72 -97.73 35.37
N ASP A 367 12.98 -98.16 35.22
CA ASP A 367 13.64 -98.73 34.04
C ASP A 367 15.09 -98.96 34.53
N ASP A 368 15.31 -100.05 35.27
CA ASP A 368 15.79 -101.34 34.77
C ASP A 368 17.18 -101.25 34.10
N GLU A 369 18.11 -101.93 34.76
CA GLU A 369 19.46 -102.34 34.35
C GLU A 369 20.32 -101.44 33.43
N GLY A 370 21.30 -100.79 34.08
CA GLY A 370 22.68 -100.79 33.58
C GLY A 370 23.12 -99.63 32.70
N ASP A 371 23.42 -98.48 33.30
CA ASP A 371 24.54 -97.67 32.79
C ASP A 371 25.31 -96.99 33.92
N LYS A 372 26.62 -97.22 33.95
CA LYS A 372 27.58 -96.66 34.90
C LYS A 372 28.13 -95.36 34.33
N ASN A 373 27.29 -94.33 34.21
CA ASN A 373 27.74 -92.96 34.01
C ASN A 373 26.83 -92.04 34.83
N ARG A 374 27.12 -91.99 36.13
CA ARG A 374 26.54 -91.00 37.04
C ARG A 374 27.28 -89.68 36.82
N GLU A 375 26.93 -88.98 35.75
CA GLU A 375 27.13 -87.53 35.72
C GLU A 375 26.10 -86.90 36.65
N GLU A 376 26.58 -86.13 37.61
CA GLU A 376 25.73 -85.35 38.51
C GLU A 376 24.87 -84.40 37.66
N PHE A 377 23.56 -84.64 37.69
CA PHE A 377 22.58 -83.76 37.05
C PHE A 377 22.60 -82.41 37.80
N SER A 378 23.42 -81.48 37.32
CA SER A 378 23.55 -80.14 37.91
C SER A 378 22.34 -79.29 37.56
N LEU A 379 21.66 -78.81 38.60
CA LEU A 379 20.51 -77.90 38.53
C LEU A 379 20.83 -76.59 37.78
N GLU A 380 22.10 -76.27 37.57
CA GLU A 380 22.55 -75.09 36.82
C GLU A 380 22.37 -75.23 35.29
N GLN A 381 22.37 -76.45 34.75
CA GLN A 381 22.40 -76.63 33.29
C GLN A 381 21.02 -76.46 32.64
N SER A 382 19.92 -76.61 33.38
CA SER A 382 18.57 -76.31 32.90
C SER A 382 18.21 -74.82 32.99
N LEU A 383 18.96 -74.01 33.76
CA LEU A 383 18.76 -72.56 33.84
C LEU A 383 19.30 -71.80 32.62
N TYR A 384 20.16 -72.44 31.81
CA TYR A 384 20.76 -71.85 30.61
C TYR A 384 20.25 -72.45 29.28
N ALA A 385 19.30 -73.39 29.33
CA ALA A 385 18.75 -74.07 28.15
C ALA A 385 17.43 -73.47 27.63
N ALA A 386 16.95 -72.36 28.20
CA ALA A 386 15.84 -71.61 27.61
C ALA A 386 16.36 -70.78 26.41
N PRO A 387 15.87 -71.01 25.18
CA PRO A 387 16.21 -70.16 24.06
C PRO A 387 15.74 -68.72 24.34
N LEU A 388 16.66 -67.75 24.22
CA LEU A 388 16.28 -66.34 24.16
C LEU A 388 15.22 -66.16 23.06
N PRO A 389 14.18 -65.32 23.24
CA PRO A 389 13.26 -65.01 22.16
C PRO A 389 14.07 -64.37 21.02
N SER A 390 14.22 -65.15 19.95
CA SER A 390 14.80 -64.71 18.69
C SER A 390 13.95 -63.58 18.15
N VAL A 391 14.51 -62.37 18.21
CA VAL A 391 14.00 -61.22 17.46
C VAL A 391 14.24 -61.51 15.98
N GLY A 392 13.15 -61.78 15.26
CA GLY A 392 13.07 -61.71 13.80
C GLY A 392 13.52 -62.95 13.04
N LEU A 393 12.55 -63.71 12.52
CA LEU A 393 12.73 -64.59 11.36
C LEU A 393 13.27 -63.76 10.19
N LYS A 394 14.59 -63.74 9.99
CA LYS A 394 15.17 -63.32 8.70
C LYS A 394 15.23 -64.55 7.79
N LYS A 395 14.33 -64.57 6.81
CA LYS A 395 14.28 -65.55 5.71
C LYS A 395 15.60 -65.44 4.92
N ALA A 396 16.52 -66.38 5.10
CA ALA A 396 17.77 -66.43 4.34
C ALA A 396 17.52 -67.13 3.01
N ILE A 397 17.38 -66.36 1.93
CA ILE A 397 17.30 -66.87 0.55
C ILE A 397 18.71 -66.82 -0.04
N ILE A 398 19.32 -67.97 -0.32
CA ILE A 398 20.57 -68.04 -1.07
C ILE A 398 20.20 -68.17 -2.55
N ILE A 399 20.46 -67.12 -3.33
CA ILE A 399 20.29 -67.09 -4.78
C ILE A 399 21.66 -67.31 -5.42
N THR A 400 21.86 -68.46 -6.07
CA THR A 400 23.01 -68.68 -6.95
C THR A 400 22.63 -68.27 -8.36
N GLN A 401 23.29 -67.23 -8.88
CA GLN A 401 23.18 -66.78 -10.27
C GLN A 401 24.41 -67.22 -11.05
N GLU A 402 24.20 -67.90 -12.18
CA GLU A 402 25.26 -68.21 -13.15
C GLU A 402 25.12 -67.23 -14.33
N ILE A 403 26.16 -66.43 -14.57
CA ILE A 403 26.17 -65.39 -15.60
C ILE A 403 27.21 -65.77 -16.66
N VAL A 404 26.80 -65.90 -17.91
CA VAL A 404 27.69 -65.98 -19.08
C VAL A 404 27.21 -64.94 -20.09
N ASP A 405 28.11 -64.06 -20.53
CA ASP A 405 27.89 -62.97 -21.51
C ASP A 405 26.70 -62.03 -21.23
N GLY A 406 26.56 -61.59 -19.98
CA GLY A 406 25.75 -60.42 -19.63
C GLY A 406 24.23 -60.63 -19.61
N GLU A 407 23.74 -61.85 -19.83
CA GLU A 407 22.32 -62.20 -19.71
C GLU A 407 22.13 -63.41 -18.78
N VAL A 408 21.12 -63.37 -17.91
CA VAL A 408 20.89 -64.35 -16.84
C VAL A 408 20.16 -65.58 -17.40
N VAL A 409 20.88 -66.69 -17.61
CA VAL A 409 20.31 -67.88 -18.26
C VAL A 409 19.69 -68.89 -17.28
N SER A 410 19.99 -68.83 -15.98
CA SER A 410 19.25 -69.62 -14.98
C SER A 410 19.33 -69.07 -13.55
N GLN A 411 18.18 -69.04 -12.88
CA GLN A 411 18.05 -68.70 -11.45
C GLN A 411 17.43 -69.90 -10.72
N SER A 412 18.18 -70.53 -9.81
CA SER A 412 17.65 -71.61 -8.96
C SER A 412 17.50 -71.15 -7.52
N LYS A 413 16.27 -71.21 -6.99
CA LYS A 413 15.93 -70.92 -5.59
C LYS A 413 15.70 -72.26 -4.88
N LEU A 414 16.52 -72.57 -3.87
CA LEU A 414 16.39 -73.81 -3.09
C LEU A 414 15.95 -73.45 -1.66
N GLU A 415 14.69 -73.77 -1.33
CA GLU A 415 14.14 -73.65 0.02
C GLU A 415 14.33 -74.99 0.75
N GLN A 416 15.09 -74.99 1.85
CA GLN A 416 15.17 -76.14 2.75
C GLN A 416 14.20 -75.93 3.92
N ASN A 417 13.13 -76.73 3.96
CA ASN A 417 12.27 -76.86 5.14
C ASN A 417 12.82 -77.97 6.05
N PRO A 418 12.94 -77.74 7.38
CA PRO A 418 13.22 -78.82 8.31
C PRO A 418 11.96 -79.68 8.50
N THR A 419 12.02 -80.89 7.98
CA THR A 419 11.10 -81.98 8.32
C THR A 419 11.30 -82.42 9.77
N ASN A 420 10.27 -82.42 10.61
CA ASN A 420 10.02 -83.58 11.49
C ASN A 420 8.60 -83.66 12.11
N HIS A 421 7.93 -84.76 11.78
CA HIS A 421 7.03 -85.61 12.57
C HIS A 421 6.24 -85.00 13.75
N ASN A 422 4.92 -84.87 13.57
CA ASN A 422 3.93 -85.62 14.36
C ASN A 422 2.52 -85.51 13.74
N ASN A 423 1.95 -86.66 13.38
CA ASN A 423 0.55 -86.78 12.96
C ASN A 423 -0.34 -86.75 14.19
N HIS A 424 -1.12 -85.68 14.39
CA HIS A 424 -2.56 -85.72 14.69
C HIS A 424 -3.10 -84.29 14.74
N VAL A 425 -4.27 -84.07 14.13
CA VAL A 425 -5.02 -82.79 14.04
C VAL A 425 -4.60 -81.89 12.87
N PHE A 426 -5.00 -82.27 11.65
CA PHE A 426 -5.05 -81.37 10.48
C PHE A 426 -6.45 -81.41 9.90
N GLY A 427 -7.14 -80.27 9.93
CA GLY A 427 -8.50 -80.08 9.42
C GLY A 427 -8.98 -78.66 9.69
N GLU A 428 -8.70 -78.11 10.88
CA GLU A 428 -9.08 -76.74 11.23
C GLU A 428 -7.98 -75.71 10.92
N GLU A 429 -6.70 -76.09 10.90
CA GLU A 429 -5.59 -75.18 10.56
C GLU A 429 -5.49 -74.90 9.05
N GLU A 430 -5.87 -75.85 8.18
CA GLU A 430 -5.86 -75.67 6.71
C GLU A 430 -6.95 -74.70 6.24
N GLU A 431 -8.16 -74.82 6.80
CA GLU A 431 -9.28 -73.89 6.54
C GLU A 431 -8.97 -72.47 7.07
N LEU A 432 -8.28 -72.35 8.20
CA LEU A 432 -7.88 -71.06 8.74
C LEU A 432 -6.78 -70.40 7.89
N THR A 433 -5.84 -71.19 7.35
CA THR A 433 -4.83 -70.68 6.41
C THR A 433 -5.43 -70.26 5.07
N GLU A 434 -6.39 -71.02 4.51
CA GLU A 434 -7.10 -70.62 3.29
C GLU A 434 -7.94 -69.35 3.51
N GLN A 435 -8.60 -69.20 4.67
CA GLN A 435 -9.33 -67.98 5.02
C GLN A 435 -8.40 -66.78 5.21
N MET A 436 -7.24 -66.98 5.81
CA MET A 436 -6.22 -65.94 5.98
C MET A 436 -5.64 -65.50 4.62
N ASP A 437 -5.40 -66.45 3.71
CA ASP A 437 -4.87 -66.17 2.37
C ASP A 437 -5.91 -65.43 1.50
N LEU A 438 -7.17 -65.86 1.51
CA LEU A 438 -8.28 -65.15 0.85
C LEU A 438 -8.48 -63.73 1.40
N ALA A 439 -8.40 -63.56 2.73
CA ALA A 439 -8.50 -62.24 3.35
C ALA A 439 -7.31 -61.34 3.01
N MET A 440 -6.11 -61.91 2.89
CA MET A 440 -4.90 -61.17 2.51
C MET A 440 -4.95 -60.76 1.03
N GLU A 441 -5.50 -61.62 0.17
CA GLU A 441 -5.68 -61.33 -1.26
C GLU A 441 -6.76 -60.26 -1.48
N GLN A 442 -7.90 -60.34 -0.77
CA GLN A 442 -8.92 -59.29 -0.76
C GLN A 442 -8.39 -57.94 -0.26
N ALA A 443 -7.64 -57.93 0.84
CA ALA A 443 -7.03 -56.70 1.36
C ALA A 443 -6.00 -56.10 0.40
N LYS A 444 -5.35 -56.94 -0.42
CA LYS A 444 -4.39 -56.50 -1.43
C LYS A 444 -5.09 -55.91 -2.65
N GLU A 445 -6.18 -56.53 -3.12
CA GLU A 445 -7.04 -55.99 -4.18
C GLU A 445 -7.64 -54.64 -3.75
N GLU A 446 -8.15 -54.51 -2.52
CA GLU A 446 -8.67 -53.24 -1.99
C GLU A 446 -7.57 -52.16 -1.90
N GLN A 447 -6.33 -52.52 -1.53
CA GLN A 447 -5.21 -51.57 -1.57
C GLN A 447 -4.85 -51.14 -2.99
N GLU A 448 -4.92 -52.06 -3.96
CA GLU A 448 -4.60 -51.78 -5.35
C GLU A 448 -5.67 -50.87 -5.98
N GLU A 449 -6.97 -51.10 -5.71
CA GLU A 449 -8.06 -50.22 -6.12
C GLU A 449 -7.96 -48.82 -5.50
N LEU A 450 -7.62 -48.71 -4.21
CA LEU A 450 -7.42 -47.41 -3.55
C LEU A 450 -6.21 -46.66 -4.13
N ALA A 451 -5.14 -47.38 -4.49
CA ALA A 451 -3.97 -46.79 -5.14
C ALA A 451 -4.30 -46.27 -6.54
N GLU A 452 -5.10 -47.00 -7.32
CA GLU A 452 -5.59 -46.54 -8.63
C GLU A 452 -6.51 -45.32 -8.50
N GLN A 453 -7.42 -45.30 -7.53
CA GLN A 453 -8.28 -44.14 -7.27
C GLN A 453 -7.49 -42.90 -6.86
N LEU A 454 -6.47 -43.05 -6.00
CA LEU A 454 -5.55 -41.96 -5.64
C LEU A 454 -4.74 -41.48 -6.85
N GLY A 455 -4.29 -42.39 -7.71
CA GLY A 455 -3.60 -42.06 -8.95
C GLY A 455 -4.45 -41.21 -9.90
N LEU A 456 -5.69 -41.63 -10.16
CA LEU A 456 -6.63 -40.89 -10.99
C LEU A 456 -7.02 -39.54 -10.38
N ALA A 457 -7.21 -39.48 -9.06
CA ALA A 457 -7.49 -38.22 -8.36
C ALA A 457 -6.32 -37.23 -8.47
N MET A 458 -5.07 -37.70 -8.29
CA MET A 458 -3.88 -36.86 -8.48
C MET A 458 -3.70 -36.41 -9.92
N GLU A 459 -3.95 -37.26 -10.92
CA GLU A 459 -3.88 -36.85 -12.33
C GLU A 459 -4.95 -35.80 -12.66
N LYS A 460 -6.15 -35.92 -12.08
CA LYS A 460 -7.21 -34.94 -12.25
C LYS A 460 -6.86 -33.59 -11.62
N GLU A 461 -6.38 -33.56 -10.37
CA GLU A 461 -5.93 -32.31 -9.73
C GLU A 461 -4.75 -31.68 -10.50
N LYS A 462 -3.83 -32.51 -11.02
CA LYS A 462 -2.72 -32.02 -11.83
C LYS A 462 -3.20 -31.38 -13.14
N ALA A 463 -4.20 -31.97 -13.80
CA ALA A 463 -4.80 -31.40 -15.01
C ALA A 463 -5.51 -30.08 -14.71
N GLU A 464 -6.29 -30.01 -13.62
CA GLU A 464 -6.93 -28.77 -13.18
C GLU A 464 -5.89 -27.68 -12.89
N LEU A 465 -4.82 -27.99 -12.14
CA LEU A 465 -3.71 -27.05 -11.88
C LEU A 465 -3.03 -26.56 -13.17
N GLN A 466 -2.95 -27.41 -14.19
CA GLN A 466 -2.36 -27.06 -15.47
C GLN A 466 -3.28 -26.11 -16.26
N GLU A 467 -4.59 -26.35 -16.27
CA GLU A 467 -5.58 -25.43 -16.86
C GLU A 467 -5.59 -24.07 -16.15
N TRP A 468 -5.54 -24.05 -14.82
CA TRP A 468 -5.40 -22.80 -14.05
C TRP A 468 -4.10 -22.07 -14.37
N GLY A 469 -3.00 -22.81 -14.58
CA GLY A 469 -1.71 -22.25 -14.99
C GLY A 469 -1.77 -21.58 -16.37
N GLU A 470 -2.34 -22.27 -17.36
CA GLU A 470 -2.51 -21.74 -18.73
C GLU A 470 -3.44 -20.53 -18.75
N GLN A 471 -4.50 -20.54 -17.93
CA GLN A 471 -5.43 -19.42 -17.84
C GLN A 471 -4.79 -18.18 -17.18
N LEU A 472 -3.97 -18.38 -16.17
CA LEU A 472 -3.24 -17.29 -15.51
C LEU A 472 -2.15 -16.70 -16.42
N GLU A 473 -1.48 -17.52 -17.24
CA GLU A 473 -0.53 -17.06 -18.25
C GLU A 473 -1.23 -16.21 -19.33
N LEU A 474 -2.39 -16.65 -19.81
CA LEU A 474 -3.20 -15.91 -20.78
C LEU A 474 -3.76 -14.59 -20.22
N GLU A 475 -4.15 -14.55 -18.95
CA GLU A 475 -4.56 -13.29 -18.31
C GLU A 475 -3.38 -12.34 -18.06
N MET A 476 -2.21 -12.85 -17.67
CA MET A 476 -1.00 -12.03 -17.57
C MET A 476 -0.60 -11.45 -18.93
N GLU A 477 -0.71 -12.21 -20.02
CA GLU A 477 -0.40 -11.74 -21.37
C GLU A 477 -1.39 -10.66 -21.82
N LYS A 478 -2.69 -10.84 -21.58
CA LYS A 478 -3.70 -9.78 -21.84
C LYS A 478 -3.45 -8.51 -21.03
N ALA A 479 -3.14 -8.64 -19.74
CA ALA A 479 -2.85 -7.49 -18.89
C ALA A 479 -1.59 -6.74 -19.36
N LYS A 480 -0.62 -7.47 -19.90
CA LYS A 480 0.60 -6.89 -20.47
C LYS A 480 0.31 -6.15 -21.78
N ASP A 481 -0.51 -6.72 -22.66
CA ASP A 481 -0.96 -6.07 -23.90
C ASP A 481 -1.74 -4.79 -23.61
N GLU A 482 -2.66 -4.81 -22.64
CA GLU A 482 -3.41 -3.62 -22.19
C GLU A 482 -2.47 -2.55 -21.60
N GLN A 483 -1.43 -2.96 -20.86
CA GLN A 483 -0.43 -2.05 -20.34
C GLN A 483 0.41 -1.41 -21.46
N GLU A 484 0.72 -2.16 -22.52
CA GLU A 484 1.45 -1.67 -23.70
C GLU A 484 0.59 -0.69 -24.50
N GLU A 485 -0.69 -0.97 -24.72
CA GLU A 485 -1.64 -0.04 -25.37
C GLU A 485 -1.78 1.28 -24.59
N LEU A 486 -1.87 1.22 -23.25
CA LEU A 486 -1.93 2.42 -22.42
C LEU A 486 -0.63 3.25 -22.50
N ALA A 487 0.53 2.59 -22.58
CA ALA A 487 1.81 3.26 -22.76
C ALA A 487 1.91 3.96 -24.12
N GLU A 488 1.41 3.33 -25.20
CA GLU A 488 1.33 3.96 -26.53
C GLU A 488 0.39 5.17 -26.53
N GLN A 489 -0.78 5.06 -25.90
CA GLN A 489 -1.72 6.18 -25.78
C GLN A 489 -1.12 7.36 -24.99
N MET A 490 -0.42 7.08 -23.90
CA MET A 490 0.28 8.11 -23.12
C MET A 490 1.42 8.74 -23.93
N GLY A 491 2.15 7.95 -24.73
CA GLY A 491 3.18 8.44 -25.64
C GLY A 491 2.63 9.41 -26.69
N LEU A 492 1.54 9.04 -27.37
CA LEU A 492 0.86 9.89 -28.36
C LEU A 492 0.29 11.16 -27.72
N ALA A 493 -0.23 11.08 -26.49
CA ALA A 493 -0.70 12.26 -25.76
C ALA A 493 0.45 13.21 -25.40
N MET A 494 1.59 12.68 -24.94
CA MET A 494 2.78 13.50 -24.67
C MET A 494 3.34 14.16 -25.93
N GLU A 495 3.34 13.45 -27.07
CA GLU A 495 3.81 14.00 -28.35
C GLU A 495 2.92 15.16 -28.81
N LYS A 496 1.60 15.04 -28.72
CA LYS A 496 0.66 16.14 -29.00
C LYS A 496 0.87 17.35 -28.09
N VAL A 497 1.03 17.12 -26.78
CA VAL A 497 1.31 18.22 -25.83
C VAL A 497 2.62 18.90 -26.18
N LYS A 498 3.63 18.15 -26.63
CA LYS A 498 4.91 18.71 -27.05
C LYS A 498 4.78 19.53 -28.34
N GLU A 499 4.05 19.05 -29.33
CA GLU A 499 3.75 19.83 -30.55
C GLU A 499 2.99 21.12 -30.22
N GLU A 500 1.97 21.07 -29.36
CA GLU A 500 1.24 22.27 -28.91
C GLU A 500 2.14 23.25 -28.14
N GLN A 501 3.09 22.76 -27.34
CA GLN A 501 4.08 23.60 -26.65
C GLN A 501 5.06 24.26 -27.63
N GLU A 502 5.51 23.54 -28.67
CA GLU A 502 6.37 24.07 -29.73
C GLU A 502 5.63 25.15 -30.54
N ASP A 503 4.37 24.90 -30.94
CA ASP A 503 3.52 25.88 -31.64
C ASP A 503 3.30 27.16 -30.81
N LEU A 504 3.03 27.02 -29.51
CA LEU A 504 2.88 28.17 -28.61
C LEU A 504 4.19 28.97 -28.47
N ALA A 505 5.34 28.28 -28.42
CA ALA A 505 6.64 28.95 -28.36
C ALA A 505 6.94 29.73 -29.66
N GLU A 506 6.60 29.16 -30.82
CA GLU A 506 6.73 29.85 -32.11
C GLU A 506 5.79 31.08 -32.20
N GLN A 507 4.54 30.94 -31.76
CA GLN A 507 3.59 32.06 -31.72
C GLN A 507 4.06 33.19 -30.79
N LEU A 508 4.60 32.85 -29.61
CA LEU A 508 5.17 33.83 -28.69
C LEU A 508 6.41 34.51 -29.28
N GLY A 509 7.26 33.77 -30.00
CA GLY A 509 8.41 34.32 -30.71
C GLY A 509 8.02 35.36 -31.76
N LEU A 510 7.07 35.01 -32.63
CA LEU A 510 6.55 35.93 -33.66
C LEU A 510 5.87 37.16 -33.06
N ALA A 511 5.11 37.00 -31.97
CA ALA A 511 4.48 38.13 -31.30
C ALA A 511 5.51 39.10 -30.69
N MET A 512 6.60 38.57 -30.11
CA MET A 512 7.69 39.37 -29.57
C MET A 512 8.48 40.10 -30.67
N GLU A 513 8.72 39.46 -31.81
CA GLU A 513 9.39 40.07 -32.96
C GLU A 513 8.56 41.23 -33.54
N LEU A 514 7.25 41.04 -33.74
CA LEU A 514 6.34 42.09 -34.19
C LEU A 514 6.23 43.25 -33.18
N ALA A 515 6.29 42.96 -31.88
CA ALA A 515 6.29 44.00 -30.85
C ALA A 515 7.58 44.84 -30.89
N MET A 516 8.74 44.21 -31.06
CA MET A 516 10.02 44.91 -31.21
C MET A 516 10.08 45.73 -32.50
N GLU A 517 9.55 45.23 -33.62
CA GLU A 517 9.48 46.01 -34.87
C GLU A 517 8.60 47.25 -34.70
N LYS A 518 7.42 47.13 -34.06
CA LYS A 518 6.56 48.29 -33.77
C LYS A 518 7.23 49.32 -32.86
N GLU A 519 7.86 48.89 -31.76
CA GLU A 519 8.59 49.82 -30.89
C GLU A 519 9.72 50.52 -31.63
N LYS A 520 10.38 49.83 -32.57
CA LYS A 520 11.43 50.42 -33.39
C LYS A 520 10.88 51.43 -34.39
N GLU A 521 9.76 51.13 -35.06
CA GLU A 521 9.07 52.07 -35.94
C GLU A 521 8.63 53.32 -35.19
N GLU A 522 8.03 53.18 -33.99
CA GLU A 522 7.64 54.30 -33.15
C GLU A 522 8.85 55.16 -32.71
N GLN A 523 9.99 54.54 -32.41
CA GLN A 523 11.23 55.27 -32.11
C GLN A 523 11.83 55.98 -33.32
N GLU A 524 11.76 55.38 -34.51
CA GLU A 524 12.20 56.01 -35.76
C GLU A 524 11.30 57.22 -36.09
N GLU A 525 9.97 57.08 -35.99
CA GLU A 525 9.01 58.18 -36.17
C GLU A 525 9.26 59.33 -35.17
N PHE A 526 9.51 59.00 -33.90
CA PHE A 526 9.84 60.00 -32.88
C PHE A 526 11.16 60.71 -33.20
N GLY A 527 12.16 59.98 -33.72
CA GLY A 527 13.43 60.53 -34.18
C GLY A 527 13.24 61.53 -35.34
N GLU A 528 12.46 61.17 -36.36
CA GLU A 528 12.16 62.04 -37.50
C GLU A 528 11.41 63.32 -37.06
N GLN A 529 10.45 63.20 -36.14
CA GLN A 529 9.74 64.36 -35.58
C GLN A 529 10.69 65.31 -34.83
N LEU A 530 11.65 64.75 -34.09
CA LEU A 530 12.62 65.51 -33.32
C LEU A 530 13.65 66.21 -34.23
N GLU A 531 14.05 65.57 -35.33
CA GLU A 531 14.91 66.16 -36.36
C GLU A 531 14.20 67.32 -37.08
N LEU A 532 12.94 67.12 -37.49
CA LEU A 532 12.12 68.17 -38.11
C LEU A 532 11.92 69.38 -37.17
N ALA A 533 11.74 69.12 -35.87
CA ALA A 533 11.61 70.17 -34.86
C ALA A 533 12.92 70.95 -34.66
N MET A 534 14.08 70.27 -34.69
CA MET A 534 15.39 70.93 -34.64
C MET A 534 15.66 71.77 -35.89
N GLU A 535 15.28 71.29 -37.08
CA GLU A 535 15.46 72.04 -38.33
C GLU A 535 14.62 73.33 -38.32
N LYS A 536 13.34 73.24 -37.93
CA LYS A 536 12.49 74.43 -37.75
C LYS A 536 13.07 75.42 -36.74
N ALA A 537 13.57 74.93 -35.60
CA ALA A 537 14.17 75.81 -34.59
C ALA A 537 15.45 76.49 -35.11
N LYS A 538 16.19 75.83 -36.01
CA LYS A 538 17.37 76.39 -36.65
C LYS A 538 16.98 77.46 -37.68
N ASP A 539 15.97 77.20 -38.49
CA ASP A 539 15.42 78.18 -39.45
C ASP A 539 14.90 79.42 -38.72
N GLU A 540 14.17 79.25 -37.61
CA GLU A 540 13.72 80.35 -36.76
C GLU A 540 14.89 81.15 -36.16
N GLN A 541 15.98 80.47 -35.75
CA GLN A 541 17.18 81.18 -35.30
C GLN A 541 17.88 81.94 -36.42
N GLU A 542 17.90 81.39 -37.64
CA GLU A 542 18.48 82.04 -38.81
C GLU A 542 17.66 83.28 -39.22
N GLU A 543 16.33 83.18 -39.24
CA GLU A 543 15.43 84.32 -39.45
C GLU A 543 15.61 85.42 -38.38
N LEU A 544 15.73 85.04 -37.10
CA LEU A 544 15.99 85.98 -36.02
C LEU A 544 17.36 86.67 -36.18
N ALA A 545 18.38 85.94 -36.65
CA ALA A 545 19.70 86.50 -36.92
C ALA A 545 19.68 87.49 -38.10
N GLU A 546 18.94 87.18 -39.18
CA GLU A 546 18.74 88.10 -40.31
C GLU A 546 18.00 89.37 -39.88
N GLN A 547 16.95 89.24 -39.06
CA GLN A 547 16.22 90.39 -38.51
C GLN A 547 17.12 91.28 -37.64
N LEU A 548 17.97 90.67 -36.80
CA LEU A 548 18.98 91.40 -36.02
C LEU A 548 20.01 92.10 -36.91
N GLY A 549 20.45 91.45 -37.99
CA GLY A 549 21.36 92.02 -38.98
C GLY A 549 20.79 93.27 -39.65
N LEU A 550 19.55 93.18 -40.16
CA LEU A 550 18.83 94.31 -40.77
C LEU A 550 18.60 95.45 -39.77
N ALA A 551 18.26 95.14 -38.52
CA ALA A 551 18.10 96.14 -37.47
C ALA A 551 19.43 96.86 -37.15
N MET A 552 20.55 96.13 -37.13
CA MET A 552 21.88 96.71 -36.95
C MET A 552 22.30 97.60 -38.13
N GLU A 553 22.04 97.17 -39.36
CA GLU A 553 22.34 97.96 -40.56
C GLU A 553 21.54 99.27 -40.58
N LYS A 554 20.24 99.19 -40.23
CA LYS A 554 19.39 100.36 -40.08
C LYS A 554 19.88 101.30 -38.98
N ALA A 555 20.25 100.77 -37.82
CA ALA A 555 20.82 101.58 -36.73
C ALA A 555 22.15 102.24 -37.12
N LYS A 556 22.97 101.56 -37.91
CA LYS A 556 24.22 102.11 -38.44
C LYS A 556 23.95 103.25 -39.45
N ALA A 557 22.99 103.06 -40.35
CA ALA A 557 22.57 104.10 -41.30
C ALA A 557 22.00 105.34 -40.58
N GLU A 558 21.19 105.14 -39.53
CA GLU A 558 20.70 106.24 -38.68
C GLU A 558 21.84 106.96 -37.95
N GLN A 559 22.85 106.24 -37.46
CA GLN A 559 24.05 106.87 -36.89
C GLN A 559 24.88 107.64 -37.92
N GLU A 560 24.99 107.13 -39.14
CA GLU A 560 25.71 107.77 -40.23
C GLU A 560 25.00 109.05 -40.70
N GLU A 561 23.67 109.03 -40.82
CA GLU A 561 22.84 110.23 -41.05
C GLU A 561 22.99 111.26 -39.92
N LEU A 562 22.98 110.82 -38.65
CA LEU A 562 23.20 111.71 -37.51
C LEU A 562 24.62 112.32 -37.53
N ALA A 563 25.63 111.54 -37.93
CA ALA A 563 27.00 112.02 -38.07
C ALA A 563 27.13 113.04 -39.23
N GLU A 564 26.47 112.82 -40.36
CA GLU A 564 26.40 113.79 -41.46
C GLU A 564 25.68 115.08 -41.05
N GLN A 565 24.56 114.98 -40.32
CA GLN A 565 23.84 116.13 -39.78
C GLN A 565 24.70 116.93 -38.79
N LEU A 566 25.45 116.25 -37.92
CA LEU A 566 26.42 116.87 -37.02
C LEU A 566 27.57 117.52 -37.81
N GLY A 567 28.07 116.88 -38.86
CA GLY A 567 29.10 117.43 -39.76
C GLY A 567 28.65 118.73 -40.41
N LEU A 568 27.46 118.75 -41.00
CA LEU A 568 26.86 119.95 -41.61
C LEU A 568 26.59 121.07 -40.58
N ALA A 569 26.18 120.71 -39.37
CA ALA A 569 26.00 121.69 -38.29
C ALA A 569 27.34 122.28 -37.83
N MET A 570 28.39 121.45 -37.79
CA MET A 570 29.72 121.87 -37.40
C MET A 570 30.41 122.71 -38.48
N GLU A 571 30.16 122.43 -39.77
CA GLU A 571 30.59 123.27 -40.90
C GLU A 571 29.91 124.64 -40.86
N LYS A 572 28.59 124.71 -40.61
CA LYS A 572 27.89 125.99 -40.38
C LYS A 572 28.44 126.78 -39.20
N LEU A 573 28.76 126.11 -38.09
CA LEU A 573 29.38 126.75 -36.93
C LEU A 573 30.81 127.21 -37.21
N LEU A 574 31.55 126.50 -38.08
CA LEU A 574 32.87 126.91 -38.53
C LEU A 574 32.79 128.10 -39.49
N ASP A 575 31.82 128.14 -40.40
CA ASP A 575 31.56 129.30 -41.27
C ASP A 575 31.12 130.52 -40.45
N GLU A 576 30.22 130.35 -39.47
CA GLU A 576 29.85 131.43 -38.54
C GLU A 576 31.04 131.87 -37.67
N LYS A 577 31.93 130.93 -37.29
CA LYS A 577 33.15 131.24 -36.55
C LYS A 577 34.21 131.92 -37.42
N GLU A 578 34.35 131.56 -38.69
CA GLU A 578 35.22 132.23 -39.66
C GLU A 578 34.69 133.63 -39.99
N GLU A 579 33.37 133.83 -40.11
CA GLU A 579 32.77 135.17 -40.21
C GLU A 579 33.01 136.02 -38.94
N LEU A 580 33.01 135.40 -37.75
CA LEU A 580 33.32 136.07 -36.49
C LEU A 580 34.83 136.31 -36.29
N GLU A 581 35.70 135.39 -36.73
CA GLU A 581 37.16 135.53 -36.68
C GLU A 581 37.68 136.51 -37.75
N GLU A 582 37.06 136.62 -38.93
CA GLU A 582 37.35 137.69 -39.90
C GLU A 582 36.95 139.08 -39.39
N LEU A 583 35.92 139.18 -38.54
CA LEU A 583 35.54 140.42 -37.85
C LEU A 583 36.45 140.75 -36.66
N GLU A 584 37.02 139.76 -35.96
CA GLU A 584 37.94 139.98 -34.82
C GLU A 584 39.43 140.15 -35.24
N LEU A 585 39.90 139.54 -36.34
CA LEU A 585 41.31 139.63 -36.79
C LEU A 585 41.67 140.90 -37.58
N ALA A 586 40.71 141.79 -37.87
CA ALA A 586 40.98 143.14 -38.40
C ALA A 586 41.38 144.17 -37.30
N LYS A 587 41.32 143.80 -36.02
CA LYS A 587 41.77 144.64 -34.90
C LYS A 587 42.87 143.97 -34.08
N ALA A 588 44.09 144.42 -34.37
CA ALA A 588 45.32 144.26 -33.58
C ALA A 588 46.12 142.97 -33.79
N GLY A 589 47.27 143.14 -34.45
CA GLY A 589 48.26 142.10 -34.68
C GLY A 589 49.07 141.70 -33.44
N ALA A 590 49.50 140.42 -33.46
CA ALA A 590 50.87 139.91 -33.37
C ALA A 590 51.87 140.51 -32.34
N PRO A 591 52.93 139.78 -31.90
CA PRO A 591 53.10 138.35 -31.56
C PRO A 591 53.97 138.23 -30.23
N PRO A 592 54.88 137.24 -30.00
CA PRO A 592 54.60 135.89 -29.47
C PRO A 592 55.61 135.38 -28.38
N ARG A 593 55.46 134.08 -28.04
CA ARG A 593 56.47 133.09 -27.59
C ARG A 593 57.05 133.16 -26.16
N GLY A 594 56.91 132.03 -25.46
CA GLY A 594 57.88 131.59 -24.44
C GLY A 594 57.36 130.45 -23.55
N GLY A 595 57.37 129.21 -24.03
CA GLY A 595 56.92 128.06 -23.23
C GLY A 595 57.11 126.69 -23.89
N HIS A 596 58.34 126.40 -24.32
CA HIS A 596 58.87 125.04 -24.50
C HIS A 596 58.95 124.35 -23.11
N LYS A 597 58.86 123.04 -22.89
CA LYS A 597 58.93 121.84 -23.75
C LYS A 597 58.79 120.61 -22.85
N LEU A 598 58.64 119.45 -23.50
CA LEU A 598 58.94 118.07 -23.08
C LEU A 598 57.79 117.35 -22.34
N CYS A 599 57.37 116.12 -22.65
CA CYS A 599 57.66 115.03 -23.62
C CYS A 599 57.26 113.72 -22.88
N PRO A 600 57.18 112.53 -23.49
CA PRO A 600 56.33 112.10 -24.61
C PRO A 600 55.85 110.63 -24.32
N PRO A 601 55.78 109.66 -25.24
CA PRO A 601 54.61 108.76 -25.39
C PRO A 601 54.97 107.28 -25.14
N LEU A 602 54.04 106.35 -25.38
CA LEU A 602 54.36 105.10 -26.10
C LEU A 602 53.06 104.42 -26.59
N TRP A 603 52.96 104.36 -27.91
CA TRP A 603 52.17 103.48 -28.79
C TRP A 603 52.71 102.02 -28.73
N PRO A 604 52.33 101.05 -29.60
CA PRO A 604 51.03 100.61 -30.21
C PRO A 604 51.00 99.03 -30.24
N PRO A 605 50.65 98.30 -31.33
CA PRO A 605 49.39 98.10 -32.07
C PRO A 605 48.90 96.62 -32.14
N LEU A 606 47.72 96.47 -32.75
CA LEU A 606 47.22 95.38 -33.62
C LEU A 606 48.13 94.18 -33.93
N GLU A 607 47.56 92.98 -33.78
CA GLU A 607 47.10 92.15 -34.91
C GLU A 607 45.68 91.66 -34.64
#